data_AF-A0A517U6K7-F1
#
_entry.id   AF-A0A517U6K7-F1
#
_cell.length_a   1.000
_cell.length_b   1.000
_cell.length_c   1.000
_cell.angle_alpha   90.00
_cell.angle_beta   90.00
_cell.angle_gamma   90.00
#
_symmetry.space_group_name_H-M   'P 1'
#
loop_
_entity.id
_entity.type
_entity.pdbx_description
1 polymer ?
#
loop_
_entity_poly.entity_id
_entity_poly.type
_entity_poly.pdbx_seq_one_letter_code
_entity_poly.pdbx_strand_id
1 'polypeptide(L)'
;MPSLQPYGAKLASLRRALGLTQLELAIRCGVSERTIRNAERGRPVKKSFLEFIAGGLGVTLHEIVLPSGEFERHLRWQRHVDRLLSALQRVVTEHDASDAIEMAHRDIRMRSDSRVPNFSPAHVLAGEYRDLAGIERYVENANRFWELAVGGDDYYVEAPTGGGDVVVIRGGQRFRCDDDQLAWTNTLYVCEFEHERLLRVDQFLTPGEGPQAGVEHPIRSPER
;
A
#
# COMPACT_ATOMS: atom_id res chain seq x y z
N MET A 1 16.18 5.78 -7.57
CA MET A 1 16.03 5.18 -6.22
C MET A 1 16.86 5.96 -5.22
N PRO A 2 16.31 6.26 -4.02
CA PRO A 2 16.95 7.10 -3.03
C PRO A 2 18.21 6.45 -2.42
N SER A 3 19.16 7.29 -2.01
CA SER A 3 20.29 6.89 -1.16
C SER A 3 19.89 6.97 0.30
N LEU A 4 20.30 5.99 1.09
CA LEU A 4 20.04 5.92 2.53
C LEU A 4 21.35 6.08 3.30
N GLN A 5 21.26 6.58 4.54
CA GLN A 5 22.41 6.71 5.42
C GLN A 5 22.58 5.43 6.26
N PRO A 6 23.67 4.66 6.07
CA PRO A 6 23.91 3.44 6.84
C PRO A 6 24.37 3.73 8.27
N TYR A 7 24.05 2.82 9.19
CA TYR A 7 24.63 2.77 10.52
C TYR A 7 26.03 2.12 10.46
N GLY A 8 27.00 2.89 9.97
CA GLY A 8 28.33 2.39 9.61
C GLY A 8 29.06 1.63 10.71
N ALA A 9 28.95 2.07 11.97
CA ALA A 9 29.56 1.38 13.11
C ALA A 9 28.96 -0.02 13.35
N LYS A 10 27.63 -0.14 13.27
CA LYS A 10 26.93 -1.43 13.40
C LYS A 10 27.27 -2.36 12.23
N LEU A 11 27.31 -1.82 11.02
CA LEU A 11 27.70 -2.55 9.81
C LEU A 11 29.11 -3.15 9.94
N ALA A 12 30.08 -2.33 10.38
CA ALA A 12 31.45 -2.78 10.62
C ALA A 12 31.54 -3.80 11.78
N SER A 13 30.68 -3.69 12.80
CA SER A 13 30.61 -4.67 13.89
C SER A 13 30.08 -6.02 13.41
N LEU A 14 28.97 -6.05 12.67
CA LEU A 14 28.38 -7.27 12.10
C LEU A 14 29.37 -7.99 11.17
N ARG A 15 30.04 -7.25 10.27
CA ARG A 15 31.06 -7.83 9.40
C ARG A 15 32.19 -8.50 10.22
N ARG A 16 32.71 -7.81 11.23
CA ARG A 16 33.79 -8.34 12.07
C ARG A 16 33.35 -9.57 12.88
N ALA A 17 32.10 -9.61 13.34
CA ALA A 17 31.55 -10.77 14.03
C ALA A 17 31.52 -12.03 13.13
N LEU A 18 31.41 -11.85 11.81
CA LEU A 18 31.52 -12.93 10.81
C LEU A 18 32.97 -13.25 10.40
N GLY A 19 33.97 -12.56 10.97
CA GLY A 19 35.38 -12.76 10.61
C GLY A 19 35.77 -12.26 9.22
N LEU A 20 34.95 -11.43 8.58
CA LEU A 20 35.16 -10.98 7.20
C LEU A 20 35.95 -9.67 7.13
N THR A 21 36.81 -9.51 6.14
CA THR A 21 37.38 -8.24 5.67
C THR A 21 36.38 -7.45 4.82
N GLN A 22 36.65 -6.17 4.56
CA GLN A 22 35.79 -5.35 3.69
C GLN A 22 35.70 -5.93 2.26
N LEU A 23 36.80 -6.47 1.75
CA LEU A 23 36.86 -7.09 0.43
C LEU A 23 36.05 -8.40 0.38
N GLU A 24 36.17 -9.25 1.40
CA GLU A 24 35.41 -10.50 1.45
C GLU A 24 33.91 -10.24 1.56
N LEU A 25 33.49 -9.25 2.36
CA LEU A 25 32.08 -8.83 2.39
C LEU A 25 31.63 -8.28 1.03
N ALA A 26 32.46 -7.49 0.37
CA ALA A 26 32.15 -6.93 -0.95
C ALA A 26 31.90 -8.03 -1.99
N ILE A 27 32.79 -9.05 -2.03
CA ILE A 27 32.65 -10.23 -2.89
C ILE A 27 31.36 -10.98 -2.54
N ARG A 28 31.11 -11.24 -1.25
CA ARG A 28 29.92 -11.96 -0.78
C ARG A 28 28.61 -11.26 -1.15
N CYS A 29 28.59 -9.93 -1.15
CA CYS A 29 27.42 -9.12 -1.45
C CYS A 29 27.29 -8.75 -2.94
N GLY A 30 28.28 -9.07 -3.78
CA GLY A 30 28.28 -8.64 -5.19
C GLY A 30 28.37 -7.12 -5.38
N VAL A 31 29.08 -6.40 -4.49
CA VAL A 31 29.29 -4.95 -4.58
C VAL A 31 30.78 -4.60 -4.57
N SER A 32 31.13 -3.34 -4.87
CA SER A 32 32.54 -2.91 -4.78
C SER A 32 33.00 -2.75 -3.33
N GLU A 33 34.27 -3.00 -3.04
CA GLU A 33 34.88 -2.73 -1.72
C GLU A 33 34.72 -1.25 -1.32
N ARG A 34 34.78 -0.34 -2.31
CA ARG A 34 34.51 1.09 -2.10
C ARG A 34 33.10 1.33 -1.55
N THR A 35 32.10 0.57 -2.01
CA THR A 35 30.73 0.63 -1.51
C THR A 35 30.67 0.22 -0.04
N ILE A 36 31.30 -0.89 0.33
CA ILE A 36 31.39 -1.36 1.74
C ILE A 36 32.05 -0.28 2.61
N ARG A 37 33.22 0.22 2.19
CA ARG A 37 33.95 1.27 2.92
C ARG A 37 33.14 2.55 3.09
N ASN A 38 32.39 2.96 2.07
CA ASN A 38 31.50 4.12 2.16
C ASN A 38 30.36 3.85 3.15
N ALA A 39 29.77 2.66 3.11
CA ALA A 39 28.70 2.28 4.02
C ALA A 39 29.17 2.21 5.49
N GLU A 40 30.34 1.63 5.75
CA GLU A 40 30.92 1.58 7.11
C GLU A 40 31.31 2.97 7.65
N ARG A 41 31.55 3.93 6.76
CA ARG A 41 31.79 5.35 7.13
C ARG A 41 30.49 6.15 7.29
N GLY A 42 29.32 5.52 7.16
CA GLY A 42 28.03 6.20 7.26
C GLY A 42 27.75 7.16 6.10
N ARG A 43 28.43 7.01 4.96
CA ARG A 43 28.15 7.82 3.76
C ARG A 43 26.87 7.30 3.08
N PRO A 44 26.04 8.17 2.49
CA PRO A 44 24.85 7.72 1.77
C PRO A 44 25.19 6.70 0.67
N VAL A 45 24.45 5.60 0.65
CA VAL A 45 24.57 4.51 -0.33
C VAL A 45 23.19 4.22 -0.92
N LYS A 46 23.12 3.82 -2.19
CA LYS A 46 21.84 3.43 -2.83
C LYS A 46 21.15 2.31 -2.04
N LYS A 47 19.81 2.41 -1.86
CA LYS A 47 19.00 1.41 -1.16
C LYS A 47 19.31 -0.02 -1.62
N SER A 48 19.33 -0.27 -2.93
CA SER A 48 19.61 -1.60 -3.49
C SER A 48 20.95 -2.19 -3.08
N PHE A 49 22.00 -1.37 -2.95
CA PHE A 49 23.29 -1.86 -2.47
C PHE A 49 23.27 -2.16 -0.97
N LEU A 50 22.51 -1.41 -0.18
CA LEU A 50 22.34 -1.72 1.23
C LEU A 50 21.51 -2.99 1.44
N GLU A 51 20.57 -3.30 0.56
CA GLU A 51 19.84 -4.58 0.56
C GLU A 51 20.79 -5.75 0.30
N PHE A 52 21.68 -5.65 -0.69
CA PHE A 52 22.71 -6.68 -0.93
C PHE A 52 23.67 -6.84 0.25
N ILE A 53 24.06 -5.72 0.88
CA ILE A 53 24.93 -5.73 2.06
C ILE A 53 24.23 -6.40 3.24
N ALA A 54 22.97 -6.05 3.52
CA ALA A 54 22.17 -6.67 4.58
C ALA A 54 22.03 -8.18 4.35
N GLY A 55 21.68 -8.59 3.13
CA GLY A 55 21.58 -10.00 2.76
C GLY A 55 22.88 -10.76 2.95
N GLY A 56 24.03 -10.18 2.55
CA GLY A 56 25.33 -10.82 2.76
C GLY A 56 25.75 -10.91 4.23
N LEU A 57 25.26 -10.02 5.08
CA LEU A 57 25.44 -10.06 6.54
C LEU A 57 24.42 -10.96 7.25
N GLY A 58 23.39 -11.46 6.56
CA GLY A 58 22.33 -12.25 7.16
C GLY A 58 21.41 -11.45 8.08
N VAL A 59 21.30 -10.14 7.88
CA VAL A 59 20.44 -9.24 8.64
C VAL A 59 19.47 -8.54 7.70
N THR A 60 18.49 -7.86 8.27
CA THR A 60 17.54 -7.05 7.50
C THR A 60 18.10 -5.65 7.18
N LEU A 61 17.54 -4.98 6.17
CA LEU A 61 17.94 -3.60 5.82
C LEU A 61 17.78 -2.64 7.00
N HIS A 62 16.72 -2.79 7.80
CA HIS A 62 16.41 -1.90 8.92
C HIS A 62 17.45 -1.97 10.03
N GLU A 63 18.19 -3.08 10.14
CA GLU A 63 19.22 -3.22 11.17
C GLU A 63 20.49 -2.42 10.87
N ILE A 64 20.75 -2.08 9.60
CA ILE A 64 22.03 -1.47 9.17
C ILE A 64 21.87 -0.05 8.61
N VAL A 65 20.67 0.52 8.66
CA VAL A 65 20.36 1.88 8.22
C VAL A 65 20.10 2.74 9.45
N LEU A 66 20.65 3.96 9.48
CA LEU A 66 20.25 4.93 10.49
C LEU A 66 18.82 5.34 10.19
N PRO A 67 17.92 5.36 11.20
CA PRO A 67 16.58 5.89 10.99
C PRO A 67 16.70 7.36 10.57
N SER A 68 16.50 7.63 9.28
CA SER A 68 16.21 8.96 8.79
C SER A 68 14.70 9.12 8.78
N GLY A 69 14.22 10.34 9.03
CA GLY A 69 12.79 10.61 8.99
C GLY A 69 12.16 10.18 7.66
N GLU A 70 12.89 10.28 6.54
CA GLU A 70 12.41 9.79 5.23
C GLU A 70 12.33 8.27 5.12
N PHE A 71 13.32 7.53 5.64
CA PHE A 71 13.32 6.07 5.62
C PHE A 71 12.23 5.50 6.53
N GLU A 72 12.09 6.04 7.74
CA GLU A 72 11.01 5.65 8.65
C GLU A 72 9.63 5.97 8.06
N ARG A 73 9.47 7.13 7.42
CA ARG A 73 8.22 7.50 6.72
C ARG A 73 7.93 6.54 5.56
N HIS A 74 8.93 6.13 4.79
CA HIS A 74 8.73 5.17 3.70
C HIS A 74 8.37 3.78 4.22
N LEU A 75 9.06 3.28 5.24
CA LEU A 75 8.74 1.98 5.84
C LEU A 75 7.34 1.98 6.46
N ARG A 76 6.98 3.04 7.16
CA ARG A 76 5.66 3.20 7.75
C ARG A 76 4.57 3.23 6.67
N TRP A 77 4.78 4.02 5.62
CA TRP A 77 3.89 4.04 4.46
C TRP A 77 3.73 2.65 3.83
N GLN A 78 4.82 1.91 3.66
CA GLN A 78 4.78 0.56 3.11
C GLN A 78 3.95 -0.39 4.00
N ARG A 79 4.12 -0.33 5.32
CA ARG A 79 3.26 -1.10 6.25
C ARG A 79 1.79 -0.73 6.14
N HIS A 80 1.47 0.54 5.95
CA HIS A 80 0.09 0.98 5.74
C HIS A 80 -0.49 0.45 4.42
N VAL A 81 0.30 0.49 3.35
CA VAL A 81 -0.08 -0.09 2.06
C VAL A 81 -0.39 -1.58 2.19
N ASP A 82 0.53 -2.35 2.78
CA ASP A 82 0.37 -3.80 2.92
C ASP A 82 -0.90 -4.15 3.69
N ARG A 83 -1.14 -3.48 4.83
CA ARG A 83 -2.34 -3.68 5.66
C ARG A 83 -3.63 -3.30 4.92
N LEU A 84 -3.64 -2.17 4.21
CA LEU A 84 -4.83 -1.74 3.46
C LEU A 84 -5.15 -2.70 2.32
N LEU A 85 -4.16 -3.11 1.54
CA LEU A 85 -4.38 -4.03 0.43
C LEU A 85 -4.87 -5.39 0.92
N SER A 86 -4.29 -5.93 2.00
CA SER A 86 -4.78 -7.19 2.59
C SER A 86 -6.23 -7.09 3.08
N ALA A 87 -6.58 -6.00 3.77
CA ALA A 87 -7.96 -5.81 4.24
C ALA A 87 -8.94 -5.59 3.08
N LEU A 88 -8.58 -4.78 2.09
CA LEU A 88 -9.40 -4.59 0.88
C LEU A 88 -9.61 -5.90 0.13
N GLN A 89 -8.57 -6.71 0.00
CA GLN A 89 -8.67 -8.02 -0.64
C GLN A 89 -9.71 -8.89 0.08
N ARG A 90 -9.65 -9.01 1.41
CA ARG A 90 -10.62 -9.79 2.20
C ARG A 90 -12.03 -9.25 2.10
N VAL A 91 -12.21 -7.93 2.13
CA VAL A 91 -13.54 -7.33 1.92
C VAL A 91 -14.11 -7.72 0.56
N VAL A 92 -13.30 -7.66 -0.50
CA VAL A 92 -13.75 -7.94 -1.87
C VAL A 92 -13.99 -9.44 -2.10
N THR A 93 -13.15 -10.33 -1.56
CA THR A 93 -13.24 -11.77 -1.85
C THR A 93 -14.01 -12.59 -0.82
N GLU A 94 -13.98 -12.18 0.44
CA GLU A 94 -14.56 -12.91 1.57
C GLU A 94 -15.77 -12.18 2.19
N HIS A 95 -16.06 -10.95 1.73
CA HIS A 95 -17.06 -10.07 2.35
C HIS A 95 -16.79 -9.81 3.85
N ASP A 96 -15.52 -9.92 4.27
CA ASP A 96 -15.09 -9.76 5.65
C ASP A 96 -14.33 -8.44 5.83
N ALA A 97 -14.86 -7.57 6.68
CA ALA A 97 -14.25 -6.28 7.01
C ALA A 97 -13.56 -6.24 8.38
N SER A 98 -13.39 -7.38 9.06
CA SER A 98 -12.80 -7.44 10.40
C SER A 98 -11.43 -6.75 10.45
N ASP A 99 -10.56 -6.96 9.46
CA ASP A 99 -9.24 -6.33 9.40
C ASP A 99 -9.32 -4.81 9.16
N ALA A 100 -10.30 -4.35 8.38
CA ALA A 100 -10.55 -2.94 8.13
C ALA A 100 -11.06 -2.23 9.40
N ILE A 101 -11.96 -2.89 10.15
CA ILE A 101 -12.48 -2.39 11.43
C ILE A 101 -11.37 -2.39 12.48
N GLU A 102 -10.57 -3.46 12.55
CA GLU A 102 -9.46 -3.54 13.48
C GLU A 102 -8.43 -2.44 13.20
N MET A 103 -8.10 -2.14 11.94
CA MET A 103 -7.12 -1.09 11.65
C MET A 103 -7.65 0.33 11.90
N ALA A 104 -8.97 0.53 11.98
CA ALA A 104 -9.57 1.85 12.08
C ALA A 104 -9.28 2.52 13.44
N HIS A 105 -9.07 3.83 13.39
CA HIS A 105 -9.05 4.68 14.57
C HIS A 105 -10.47 4.80 15.13
N ARG A 106 -10.63 4.92 16.46
CA ARG A 106 -11.96 5.08 17.07
C ARG A 106 -12.71 6.31 16.55
N ASP A 107 -11.96 7.34 16.18
CA ASP A 107 -12.46 8.62 15.66
C ASP A 107 -12.39 8.69 14.12
N ILE A 108 -12.35 7.52 13.45
CA ILE A 108 -12.26 7.43 11.99
C ILE A 108 -13.38 8.23 11.31
N ARG A 109 -13.03 8.87 10.19
CA ARG A 109 -13.98 9.54 9.31
C ARG A 109 -13.84 9.00 7.90
N MET A 110 -14.95 8.61 7.31
CA MET A 110 -15.01 8.24 5.91
C MET A 110 -15.97 9.16 5.18
N ARG A 111 -15.58 9.57 3.99
CA ARG A 111 -16.43 10.31 3.06
C ARG A 111 -16.38 9.62 1.71
N SER A 112 -17.54 9.41 1.11
CA SER A 112 -17.64 8.88 -0.25
C SER A 112 -18.42 9.86 -1.12
N ASP A 113 -17.79 10.29 -2.21
CA ASP A 113 -18.40 11.09 -3.28
C ASP A 113 -18.51 10.21 -4.53
N SER A 114 -19.72 10.08 -5.08
CA SER A 114 -19.96 9.31 -6.29
C SER A 114 -20.62 10.18 -7.35
N ARG A 115 -20.02 10.19 -8.55
CA ARG A 115 -20.47 10.96 -9.71
C ARG A 115 -20.72 10.09 -10.92
N VAL A 116 -21.18 8.86 -10.69
CA VAL A 116 -21.52 7.94 -11.78
C VAL A 116 -22.92 8.28 -12.29
N PRO A 117 -23.08 8.70 -13.56
CA PRO A 117 -24.39 8.92 -14.14
C PRO A 117 -25.12 7.57 -14.34
N ASN A 118 -26.45 7.58 -14.25
CA ASN A 118 -27.31 6.42 -14.52
C ASN A 118 -26.97 5.17 -13.68
N PHE A 119 -26.51 5.37 -12.45
CA PHE A 119 -26.19 4.29 -11.54
C PHE A 119 -26.70 4.59 -10.13
N SER A 120 -28.00 4.36 -9.94
CA SER A 120 -28.70 4.60 -8.68
C SER A 120 -28.08 3.93 -7.44
N PRO A 121 -27.45 2.73 -7.50
CA PRO A 121 -26.81 2.12 -6.33
C PRO A 121 -25.64 2.93 -5.77
N ALA A 122 -25.01 3.79 -6.57
CA ALA A 122 -23.89 4.60 -6.11
C ALA A 122 -24.28 5.62 -5.03
N HIS A 123 -25.56 6.00 -4.96
CA HIS A 123 -26.09 6.86 -3.90
C HIS A 123 -26.13 6.17 -2.53
N VAL A 124 -26.12 4.83 -2.48
CA VAL A 124 -26.11 4.06 -1.22
C VAL A 124 -24.77 4.20 -0.49
N LEU A 125 -23.69 4.45 -1.24
CA LEU A 125 -22.34 4.67 -0.71
C LEU A 125 -22.05 6.13 -0.41
N ALA A 126 -22.78 7.06 -1.03
CA ALA A 126 -22.49 8.48 -0.91
C ALA A 126 -22.80 9.01 0.49
N GLY A 127 -21.90 9.82 1.04
CA GLY A 127 -22.11 10.51 2.32
C GLY A 127 -20.90 10.46 3.25
N GLU A 128 -21.15 10.87 4.50
CA GLU A 128 -20.16 10.82 5.58
C GLU A 128 -20.50 9.70 6.56
N TYR A 129 -19.48 8.94 6.93
CA TYR A 129 -19.50 7.90 7.93
C TYR A 129 -18.47 8.27 9.00
N ARG A 130 -18.84 8.13 10.26
CA ARG A 130 -18.01 8.51 11.40
C ARG A 130 -17.98 7.35 12.36
N ASP A 131 -16.88 7.22 13.09
CA ASP A 131 -16.63 6.15 14.06
C ASP A 131 -16.70 4.73 13.46
N LEU A 132 -16.45 3.72 14.29
CA LEU A 132 -16.43 2.32 13.86
C LEU A 132 -17.79 1.84 13.36
N ALA A 133 -18.89 2.26 13.99
CA ALA A 133 -20.23 1.88 13.56
C ALA A 133 -20.58 2.53 12.21
N GLY A 134 -20.04 3.72 11.93
CA GLY A 134 -20.11 4.31 10.59
C GLY A 134 -19.42 3.47 9.53
N ILE A 135 -18.21 2.98 9.81
CA ILE A 135 -17.47 2.12 8.88
C ILE A 135 -18.19 0.79 8.65
N GLU A 136 -18.74 0.17 9.70
CA GLU A 136 -19.54 -1.06 9.56
C GLU A 136 -20.75 -0.83 8.65
N ARG A 137 -21.49 0.26 8.83
CA ARG A 137 -22.60 0.63 7.93
C ARG A 137 -22.14 0.86 6.50
N TYR A 138 -20.98 1.51 6.30
CA TYR A 138 -20.41 1.69 4.96
C TYR A 138 -20.09 0.34 4.31
N VAL A 139 -19.47 -0.59 5.04
CA VAL A 139 -19.13 -1.93 4.55
C VAL A 139 -20.39 -2.70 4.18
N GLU A 140 -21.44 -2.66 5.01
CA GLU A 140 -22.72 -3.30 4.69
C GLU A 140 -23.33 -2.72 3.41
N ASN A 141 -23.30 -1.40 3.28
CA ASN A 141 -23.74 -0.71 2.07
C ASN A 141 -22.87 -1.08 0.85
N ALA A 142 -21.56 -1.23 1.03
CA ALA A 142 -20.63 -1.66 -0.01
C ALA A 142 -20.94 -3.09 -0.46
N ASN A 143 -21.19 -4.02 0.47
CA ASN A 143 -21.59 -5.38 0.12
C ASN A 143 -22.90 -5.41 -0.67
N ARG A 144 -23.93 -4.65 -0.24
CA ARG A 144 -25.18 -4.51 -1.00
C ARG A 144 -24.95 -3.89 -2.38
N PHE A 145 -24.09 -2.89 -2.45
CA PHE A 145 -23.68 -2.29 -3.71
C PHE A 145 -23.04 -3.34 -4.64
N TRP A 146 -22.14 -4.18 -4.13
CA TRP A 146 -21.51 -5.25 -4.89
C TRP A 146 -22.51 -6.28 -5.40
N GLU A 147 -23.48 -6.67 -4.57
CA GLU A 147 -24.57 -7.57 -4.94
C GLU A 147 -25.49 -6.99 -6.04
N LEU A 148 -25.71 -5.68 -6.04
CA LEU A 148 -26.53 -4.99 -7.05
C LEU A 148 -25.77 -4.69 -8.35
N ALA A 149 -24.46 -4.48 -8.26
CA ALA A 149 -23.61 -4.08 -9.37
C ALA A 149 -23.21 -5.24 -10.32
N VAL A 150 -23.66 -6.47 -10.03
CA VAL A 150 -23.09 -7.72 -10.56
C VAL A 150 -23.00 -7.77 -12.10
N GLY A 151 -21.74 -7.71 -12.54
CA GLY A 151 -21.10 -8.62 -13.51
C GLY A 151 -19.71 -9.02 -12.97
N GLY A 152 -19.65 -9.33 -11.66
CA GLY A 152 -18.57 -9.12 -10.69
C GLY A 152 -17.18 -9.74 -10.88
N ASP A 153 -16.61 -9.74 -12.08
CA ASP A 153 -15.27 -10.28 -12.31
C ASP A 153 -14.35 -9.31 -13.04
N ASP A 154 -14.62 -8.01 -13.03
CA ASP A 154 -13.74 -7.03 -13.68
C ASP A 154 -13.49 -5.84 -12.75
N TYR A 155 -12.49 -6.02 -11.88
CA TYR A 155 -11.91 -4.96 -11.06
C TYR A 155 -10.38 -4.98 -11.17
N TYR A 156 -9.78 -3.83 -10.89
CA TYR A 156 -8.34 -3.69 -10.78
C TYR A 156 -7.99 -2.67 -9.71
N VAL A 157 -6.83 -2.85 -9.10
CA VAL A 157 -6.19 -1.88 -8.22
C VAL A 157 -4.83 -1.56 -8.82
N GLU A 158 -4.47 -0.28 -8.91
CA GLU A 158 -3.15 0.18 -9.32
C GLU A 158 -2.15 0.09 -8.15
N ALA A 159 -0.86 0.15 -8.46
CA ALA A 159 0.17 0.26 -7.42
C ALA A 159 -0.10 1.49 -6.52
N PRO A 160 -0.24 1.31 -5.19
CA PRO A 160 -0.50 2.44 -4.30
C PRO A 160 0.62 3.48 -4.31
N THR A 161 0.25 4.73 -4.06
CA THR A 161 1.15 5.88 -3.98
C THR A 161 1.01 6.59 -2.63
N GLY A 162 1.92 7.51 -2.30
CA GLY A 162 1.86 8.30 -1.06
C GLY A 162 3.19 8.34 -0.30
N GLY A 163 3.12 8.61 1.00
CA GLY A 163 4.30 8.65 1.87
C GLY A 163 4.00 9.05 3.31
N GLY A 164 4.76 8.50 4.26
CA GLY A 164 4.48 8.65 5.68
C GLY A 164 3.13 8.02 6.03
N ASP A 165 2.24 8.83 6.60
CA ASP A 165 0.94 8.39 7.10
C ASP A 165 -0.20 8.56 6.07
N VAL A 166 0.11 8.76 4.78
CA VAL A 166 -0.89 8.92 3.72
C VAL A 166 -0.70 7.87 2.63
N VAL A 167 -1.76 7.12 2.32
CA VAL A 167 -1.81 6.12 1.24
C VAL A 167 -2.89 6.53 0.24
N VAL A 168 -2.55 6.51 -1.05
CA VAL A 168 -3.47 6.77 -2.15
C VAL A 168 -3.59 5.52 -2.99
N ILE A 169 -4.81 4.98 -3.08
CA ILE A 169 -5.13 3.79 -3.86
C ILE A 169 -6.02 4.21 -5.02
N ARG A 170 -5.66 3.78 -6.23
CA ARG A 170 -6.47 3.94 -7.43
C ARG A 170 -6.88 2.57 -7.91
N GLY A 171 -8.02 2.51 -8.56
CA GLY A 171 -8.50 1.30 -9.19
C GLY A 171 -9.73 1.58 -10.00
N GLY A 172 -10.37 0.52 -10.42
CA GLY A 172 -11.63 0.61 -11.11
C GLY A 172 -12.38 -0.69 -11.06
N GLN A 173 -13.66 -0.60 -11.37
CA GLN A 173 -14.56 -1.74 -11.41
C GLN A 173 -15.58 -1.52 -12.52
N ARG A 174 -15.96 -2.61 -13.18
CA ARG A 174 -17.04 -2.62 -14.16
C ARG A 174 -18.33 -3.06 -13.48
N PHE A 175 -19.40 -2.32 -13.72
CA PHE A 175 -20.74 -2.68 -13.25
C PHE A 175 -21.79 -2.44 -14.31
N ARG A 176 -22.98 -2.95 -14.04
CA ARG A 176 -24.19 -2.77 -14.84
C ARG A 176 -24.94 -1.53 -14.35
N CYS A 177 -25.20 -0.60 -15.26
CA CYS A 177 -25.95 0.63 -15.00
C CYS A 177 -27.46 0.36 -14.97
N ASP A 178 -28.25 1.38 -14.59
CA ASP A 178 -29.71 1.29 -14.50
C ASP A 178 -30.38 0.97 -15.87
N ASP A 179 -29.69 1.25 -16.97
CA ASP A 179 -30.11 0.95 -18.35
C ASP A 179 -29.59 -0.39 -18.90
N ASP A 180 -29.09 -1.25 -18.01
CA ASP A 180 -28.50 -2.57 -18.32
C ASP A 180 -27.17 -2.51 -19.10
N GLN A 181 -26.59 -1.33 -19.34
CA GLN A 181 -25.27 -1.21 -19.97
C GLN A 181 -24.13 -1.44 -18.98
N LEU A 182 -23.07 -2.08 -19.45
CA LEU A 182 -21.83 -2.20 -18.67
C LEU A 182 -21.01 -0.92 -18.80
N ALA A 183 -20.60 -0.35 -17.66
CA ALA A 183 -19.73 0.81 -17.59
C ALA A 183 -18.58 0.58 -16.61
N TRP A 184 -17.43 1.19 -16.92
CA TRP A 184 -16.30 1.24 -16.01
C TRP A 184 -16.39 2.46 -15.10
N THR A 185 -15.86 2.30 -13.91
CA THR A 185 -15.57 3.41 -13.01
C THR A 185 -14.13 3.41 -12.57
N ASN A 186 -13.66 4.61 -12.27
CA ASN A 186 -12.43 4.85 -11.55
C ASN A 186 -12.76 5.16 -10.11
N THR A 187 -12.04 4.51 -9.20
CA THR A 187 -12.15 4.73 -7.77
C THR A 187 -10.82 5.26 -7.24
N LEU A 188 -10.88 6.35 -6.47
CA LEU A 188 -9.74 6.92 -5.76
C LEU A 188 -10.02 6.87 -4.26
N TYR A 189 -9.14 6.21 -3.51
CA TYR A 189 -9.12 6.27 -2.05
C TYR A 189 -7.92 7.10 -1.60
N VAL A 190 -8.17 8.07 -0.72
CA VAL A 190 -7.13 8.80 0.02
C VAL A 190 -7.28 8.43 1.49
N CYS A 191 -6.33 7.66 1.99
CA CYS A 191 -6.31 7.11 3.34
C CYS A 191 -5.26 7.85 4.18
N GLU A 192 -5.65 8.38 5.33
CA GLU A 192 -4.74 9.03 6.30
C GLU A 192 -4.68 8.21 7.59
N PHE A 193 -3.49 8.07 8.15
CA PHE A 193 -3.21 7.32 9.36
C PHE A 193 -2.77 8.23 10.49
N GLU A 194 -3.07 7.81 11.71
CA GLU A 194 -2.56 8.39 12.94
C GLU A 194 -2.19 7.26 13.89
N HIS A 195 -0.95 7.27 14.42
CA HIS A 195 -0.44 6.22 15.31
C HIS A 195 -0.70 4.78 14.80
N GLU A 196 -0.44 4.56 13.50
CA GLU A 196 -0.67 3.29 12.81
C GLU A 196 -2.13 2.80 12.73
N ARG A 197 -3.11 3.66 13.01
CA ARG A 197 -4.54 3.42 12.83
C ARG A 197 -5.09 4.30 11.71
N LEU A 198 -6.02 3.77 10.92
CA LEU A 198 -6.66 4.49 9.83
C LEU A 198 -7.60 5.56 10.39
N LEU A 199 -7.28 6.83 10.19
CA LEU A 199 -8.01 7.97 10.75
C LEU A 199 -9.02 8.55 9.74
N ARG A 200 -8.68 8.54 8.45
CA ARG A 200 -9.54 9.10 7.42
C ARG A 200 -9.51 8.30 6.14
N VAL A 201 -10.67 8.19 5.49
CA VAL A 201 -10.81 7.67 4.13
C VAL A 201 -11.67 8.63 3.32
N ASP A 202 -11.10 9.26 2.30
CA ASP A 202 -11.89 9.93 1.27
C ASP A 202 -11.93 9.03 0.03
N GLN A 203 -13.13 8.64 -0.38
CA GLN A 203 -13.39 7.85 -1.57
C GLN A 203 -14.06 8.72 -2.63
N PHE A 204 -13.60 8.60 -3.86
CA PHE A 204 -14.19 9.26 -5.03
C PHE A 204 -14.45 8.22 -6.10
N LEU A 205 -15.69 8.14 -6.59
CA LEU A 205 -16.08 7.30 -7.72
C LEU A 205 -16.49 8.19 -8.90
N THR A 206 -15.87 7.95 -10.05
CA THR A 206 -16.17 8.65 -11.30
C THR A 206 -16.27 7.66 -12.45
N PRO A 207 -16.92 8.01 -13.57
CA PRO A 207 -16.81 7.24 -14.81
C PRO A 207 -15.35 6.99 -15.20
N GLY A 208 -15.09 5.83 -15.82
CA GLY A 208 -13.76 5.41 -16.24
C GLY A 208 -13.79 4.60 -17.52
N GLU A 209 -12.59 4.29 -18.06
CA GLU A 209 -12.41 3.53 -19.30
C GLU A 209 -11.97 2.07 -19.05
N GLY A 210 -11.65 1.73 -17.79
CA GLY A 210 -11.14 0.42 -17.39
C GLY A 210 -9.61 0.36 -17.30
N PRO A 211 -9.04 -0.83 -17.03
CA PRO A 211 -7.61 -1.00 -16.87
C PRO A 211 -6.87 -0.79 -18.20
N GLN A 212 -5.66 -0.24 -18.14
CA GLN A 212 -4.80 -0.12 -19.31
C GLN A 212 -4.25 -1.49 -19.72
N ALA A 213 -4.39 -1.83 -21.01
CA ALA A 213 -3.88 -3.10 -21.53
C ALA A 213 -2.35 -3.22 -21.31
N GLY A 214 -1.91 -4.36 -20.78
CA GLY A 214 -0.49 -4.65 -20.56
C GLY A 214 0.10 -4.10 -19.25
N VAL A 215 -0.72 -3.53 -18.36
CA VAL A 215 -0.29 -3.12 -17.01
C VAL A 215 -0.63 -4.24 -16.01
N GLU A 216 0.36 -4.63 -15.21
CA GLU A 216 0.16 -5.59 -14.13
C GLU A 216 -0.41 -4.88 -12.90
N HIS A 217 -1.48 -5.45 -12.33
CA HIS A 217 -2.23 -4.87 -11.23
C HIS A 217 -2.04 -5.72 -9.96
N PRO A 218 -1.66 -5.13 -8.81
CA PRO A 218 -1.49 -5.86 -7.55
C PRO A 218 -2.69 -6.69 -7.12
N ILE A 219 -3.90 -6.20 -7.44
CA ILE A 219 -5.16 -6.86 -7.17
C ILE A 219 -5.98 -6.77 -8.46
N ARG A 220 -6.42 -7.92 -8.96
CA ARG A 220 -7.27 -8.07 -10.15
C ARG A 220 -8.20 -9.25 -9.92
N SER A 221 -9.37 -9.19 -10.53
CA SER A 221 -10.24 -10.36 -10.63
C SER A 221 -9.53 -11.53 -11.33
N PRO A 222 -9.82 -12.79 -10.96
CA PRO A 222 -9.31 -13.95 -11.66
C PRO A 222 -9.84 -13.98 -13.10
N GLU A 223 -8.98 -14.29 -14.07
CA GLU A 223 -9.40 -14.52 -15.45
C GLU A 223 -10.30 -15.76 -15.52
N ARG A 224 -11.53 -15.62 -16.02
CA ARG A 224 -12.47 -16.72 -16.24
C ARG A 224 -12.23 -17.42 -17.57
#